data_AF-A0A522K5A8-F1
#
_entry.id   AF-A0A522K5A8-F1
#
_cell.length_a   1.000
_cell.length_b   1.000
_cell.length_c   1.000
_cell.angle_alpha   90.00
_cell.angle_beta   90.00
_cell.angle_gamma   90.00
#
_symmetry.space_group_name_H-M   'P 1'
#
loop_
_entity.id
_entity.type
_entity.pdbx_description
1 polymer ?
#
loop_
_entity_poly.entity_id
_entity_poly.type
_entity_poly.pdbx_seq_one_letter_code
_entity_poly.pdbx_strand_id
1 'polypeptide(L)'
;MARLPRLYAPHIPQLVQARFAQALAGPTDPSPAAELDQLLIWLKESATEHHVAVHGWSLVNDRITLLATPPGQGNLSRLVQALGRRFAAHRHGRVFAERYRSTLVEPGLWVLPALIWLESLPVHLSYVDHAEHWPWSSAAYHTGTNATPATWVNDHPDYWNDGNTPFDRQARYRERLNSGLLLSQRQQVEQSLFGQWALGSASFLQQQEARASRRLAPAARGRPRKSPG
;
A
#
# COMPACT_ATOMS: atom_id res chain seq x y z
N MET A 1 20.66 -18.09 2.92
CA MET A 1 20.90 -16.63 3.06
C MET A 1 20.02 -16.09 4.18
N ALA A 2 20.61 -15.35 5.13
CA ALA A 2 19.85 -14.69 6.19
C ALA A 2 18.84 -13.69 5.59
N ARG A 3 17.60 -13.73 6.06
CA ARG A 3 16.49 -12.94 5.53
C ARG A 3 16.62 -11.49 6.02
N LEU A 4 16.61 -10.52 5.11
CA LEU A 4 16.76 -9.11 5.49
C LEU A 4 15.62 -8.65 6.42
N PRO A 5 15.92 -7.80 7.43
CA PRO A 5 14.89 -7.18 8.24
C PRO A 5 14.01 -6.26 7.37
N ARG A 6 12.79 -6.00 7.85
CA ARG A 6 11.88 -5.09 7.13
C ARG A 6 12.45 -3.67 7.17
N LEU A 7 12.39 -2.99 6.02
CA LEU A 7 12.82 -1.62 5.90
C LEU A 7 11.84 -0.72 6.64
N TYR A 8 12.37 0.13 7.52
CA TYR A 8 11.62 1.07 8.32
C TYR A 8 12.42 2.36 8.46
N ALA A 9 11.74 3.49 8.37
CA ALA A 9 12.24 4.80 8.77
C ALA A 9 11.11 5.51 9.56
N PRO A 10 11.41 6.21 10.66
CA PRO A 10 10.40 6.91 11.46
C PRO A 10 9.60 7.93 10.65
N HIS A 11 8.28 7.95 10.84
CA HIS A 11 7.35 8.92 10.21
C HIS A 11 7.31 8.91 8.68
N ILE A 12 7.85 7.88 8.04
CA ILE A 12 7.80 7.73 6.58
C ILE A 12 6.65 6.76 6.21
N PRO A 13 5.75 7.14 5.28
CA PRO A 13 4.68 6.26 4.83
C PRO A 13 5.26 5.03 4.11
N GLN A 14 4.54 3.92 4.23
CA GLN A 14 4.89 2.65 3.62
C GLN A 14 3.74 2.14 2.78
N LEU A 15 4.03 1.81 1.51
CA LEU A 15 3.16 1.00 0.69
C LEU A 15 3.43 -0.47 1.00
N VAL A 16 2.38 -1.23 1.28
CA VAL A 16 2.42 -2.59 1.80
C VAL A 16 1.51 -3.47 0.98
N GLN A 17 1.97 -4.68 0.65
CA GLN A 17 1.13 -5.69 0.03
C GLN A 17 1.32 -7.06 0.68
N ALA A 18 0.21 -7.69 1.07
CA ALA A 18 0.16 -9.05 1.60
C ALA A 18 -0.72 -9.92 0.70
N ARG A 19 -0.14 -10.94 0.06
CA ARG A 19 -0.89 -11.87 -0.80
C ARG A 19 -1.48 -13.03 0.01
N PHE A 20 -2.72 -13.38 -0.27
CA PHE A 20 -3.36 -14.56 0.30
C PHE A 20 -2.72 -15.83 -0.26
N ALA A 21 -2.69 -16.88 0.54
CA ALA A 21 -2.19 -18.20 0.13
C ALA A 21 -3.12 -18.86 -0.88
N GLN A 22 -4.42 -18.60 -0.75
CA GLN A 22 -5.47 -18.97 -1.67
C GLN A 22 -6.35 -17.74 -1.91
N ALA A 23 -6.73 -17.49 -3.16
CA ALA A 23 -7.66 -16.41 -3.46
C ALA A 23 -9.04 -16.68 -2.83
N LEU A 24 -9.73 -15.62 -2.41
CA LEU A 24 -11.04 -15.69 -1.79
C LEU A 24 -12.10 -16.25 -2.75
N ALA A 25 -11.95 -15.93 -4.04
CA ALA A 25 -12.79 -16.39 -5.15
C ALA A 25 -11.95 -16.51 -6.43
N GLY A 26 -12.41 -17.32 -7.38
CA GLY A 26 -11.78 -17.48 -8.69
C GLY A 26 -11.93 -16.25 -9.59
N PRO A 27 -11.22 -16.19 -10.74
CA PRO A 27 -11.23 -15.01 -11.62
C PRO A 27 -12.60 -14.67 -12.22
N THR A 28 -13.46 -15.67 -12.39
CA THR A 28 -14.82 -15.53 -12.96
C THR A 28 -15.92 -15.56 -11.91
N ASP A 29 -15.56 -15.81 -10.65
CA ASP A 29 -16.52 -15.92 -9.56
C ASP A 29 -16.93 -14.52 -9.09
N PRO A 30 -18.18 -14.35 -8.61
CA PRO A 30 -18.56 -13.15 -7.90
C PRO A 30 -17.61 -12.87 -6.74
N SER A 31 -17.33 -11.58 -6.50
CA SER A 31 -16.48 -11.18 -5.39
C SER A 31 -17.16 -11.57 -4.06
N PRO A 32 -16.44 -12.22 -3.13
CA PRO A 32 -17.03 -12.79 -1.93
C PRO A 32 -17.29 -11.69 -0.89
N ALA A 33 -18.41 -10.97 -1.09
CA ALA A 33 -18.72 -9.73 -0.39
C ALA A 33 -18.65 -9.84 1.13
N ALA A 34 -19.30 -10.87 1.70
CA ALA A 34 -19.33 -11.09 3.14
C ALA A 34 -17.92 -11.26 3.76
N GLU A 35 -17.00 -11.90 3.04
CA GLU A 35 -15.63 -12.08 3.52
C GLU A 35 -14.80 -10.81 3.39
N LEU A 36 -14.97 -10.07 2.29
CA LEU A 36 -14.31 -8.79 2.09
C LEU A 36 -14.79 -7.73 3.11
N ASP A 37 -16.08 -7.74 3.44
CA ASP A 37 -16.65 -6.92 4.53
C ASP A 37 -16.03 -7.29 5.88
N GLN A 38 -15.93 -8.58 6.18
CA GLN A 38 -15.33 -9.05 7.42
C GLN A 38 -13.84 -8.70 7.52
N LEU A 39 -13.10 -8.83 6.41
CA LEU A 39 -11.69 -8.40 6.30
C LEU A 39 -11.55 -6.90 6.52
N LEU A 40 -12.47 -6.09 5.99
CA LEU A 40 -12.49 -4.65 6.20
C LEU A 40 -12.72 -4.29 7.68
N ILE A 41 -13.64 -4.99 8.37
CA ILE A 41 -13.86 -4.82 9.81
C ILE A 41 -12.56 -5.11 10.57
N TRP A 42 -11.91 -6.25 10.31
CA TRP A 42 -10.68 -6.60 11.00
C TRP A 42 -9.52 -5.68 10.66
N LEU A 43 -9.45 -5.16 9.43
CA LEU A 43 -8.44 -4.17 9.04
C LEU A 43 -8.61 -2.88 9.85
N LYS A 44 -9.84 -2.36 9.97
CA LYS A 44 -10.17 -1.17 10.77
C LYS A 44 -9.75 -1.37 12.23
N GLU A 45 -10.18 -2.46 12.84
CA GLU A 45 -9.86 -2.79 14.23
C GLU A 45 -8.35 -2.95 14.45
N SER A 46 -7.65 -3.64 13.54
CA SER A 46 -6.20 -3.85 13.65
C SER A 46 -5.40 -2.55 13.44
N ALA A 47 -5.87 -1.65 12.58
CA ALA A 47 -5.27 -0.33 12.39
C ALA A 47 -5.37 0.51 13.67
N THR A 48 -6.55 0.52 14.30
CA THR A 48 -6.80 1.19 15.58
C THR A 48 -5.97 0.59 16.71
N GLU A 49 -6.00 -0.75 16.88
CA GLU A 49 -5.29 -1.47 17.94
C GLU A 49 -3.78 -1.21 17.93
N HIS A 50 -3.19 -0.99 16.75
CA HIS A 50 -1.76 -0.77 16.59
C HIS A 50 -1.37 0.67 16.25
N HIS A 51 -2.34 1.59 16.32
CA HIS A 51 -2.18 3.03 16.07
C HIS A 51 -1.52 3.34 14.71
N VAL A 52 -1.82 2.55 13.68
CA VAL A 52 -1.25 2.75 12.34
C VAL A 52 -2.17 3.70 11.57
N ALA A 53 -1.63 4.84 11.15
CA ALA A 53 -2.35 5.79 10.30
C ALA A 53 -2.46 5.22 8.88
N VAL A 54 -3.63 4.72 8.50
CA VAL A 54 -3.90 4.22 7.14
C VAL A 54 -4.37 5.36 6.27
N HIS A 55 -3.60 5.64 5.21
CA HIS A 55 -3.87 6.70 4.24
C HIS A 55 -4.65 6.20 3.03
N GLY A 56 -4.52 4.92 2.68
CA GLY A 56 -5.28 4.31 1.58
C GLY A 56 -5.20 2.78 1.66
N TRP A 57 -6.20 2.10 1.11
CA TRP A 57 -6.32 0.65 1.19
C TRP A 57 -7.11 0.08 0.01
N SER A 58 -6.82 -1.18 -0.34
CA SER A 58 -7.57 -1.96 -1.31
C SER A 58 -7.54 -3.44 -0.92
N LEU A 59 -8.72 -4.04 -0.77
CA LEU A 59 -8.92 -5.47 -0.57
C LEU A 59 -9.42 -6.06 -1.88
N VAL A 60 -8.68 -7.01 -2.42
CA VAL A 60 -9.04 -7.76 -3.62
C VAL A 60 -8.89 -9.24 -3.35
N ASN A 61 -9.44 -10.07 -4.24
CA ASN A 61 -9.62 -11.50 -3.97
C ASN A 61 -8.31 -12.25 -3.65
N ASP A 62 -7.13 -11.77 -4.03
CA ASP A 62 -5.86 -12.45 -3.78
C ASP A 62 -4.86 -11.68 -2.89
N ARG A 63 -5.19 -10.47 -2.45
CA ARG A 63 -4.26 -9.64 -1.65
C ARG A 63 -4.94 -8.48 -0.93
N ILE A 64 -4.19 -7.97 0.03
CA ILE A 64 -4.45 -6.73 0.77
C ILE A 64 -3.32 -5.76 0.44
N THR A 65 -3.65 -4.54 0.05
CA THR A 65 -2.68 -3.46 -0.18
C THR A 65 -3.03 -2.24 0.66
N LEU A 66 -2.04 -1.66 1.34
CA LEU A 66 -2.21 -0.49 2.22
C LEU A 66 -1.13 0.55 1.93
N LEU A 67 -1.48 1.83 1.97
CA LEU A 67 -0.54 2.92 2.19
C LEU A 67 -0.76 3.44 3.61
N ALA A 68 0.27 3.38 4.46
CA ALA A 68 0.12 3.71 5.86
C ALA A 68 1.41 4.24 6.49
N THR A 69 1.29 5.14 7.47
CA THR A 69 2.40 5.59 8.30
C THR A 69 2.35 4.90 9.66
N PRO A 70 3.24 3.95 9.96
CA PRO A 70 3.32 3.35 11.28
C PRO A 70 3.97 4.31 12.28
N PRO A 71 3.52 4.34 13.55
CA PRO A 71 4.08 5.21 14.58
C PRO A 71 5.44 4.70 15.10
N GLY A 72 5.79 3.45 14.81
CA GLY A 72 6.97 2.78 15.33
C GLY A 72 7.40 1.58 14.48
N GLN A 73 8.63 1.12 14.73
CA GLN A 73 9.16 -0.06 14.05
C GLN A 73 8.35 -1.29 14.45
N GLY A 74 7.80 -1.99 13.45
CA GLY A 74 7.05 -3.23 13.66
C GLY A 74 5.55 -3.08 13.90
N ASN A 75 5.01 -1.87 14.12
CA ASN A 75 3.56 -1.66 14.25
C ASN A 75 2.79 -2.20 13.03
N LEU A 76 3.29 -1.92 11.83
CA LEU A 76 2.73 -2.44 10.59
C LEU A 76 2.81 -3.97 10.50
N SER A 77 3.87 -4.57 11.05
CA SER A 77 3.99 -6.02 11.14
C SER A 77 2.96 -6.63 12.10
N ARG A 78 2.72 -5.98 13.25
CA ARG A 78 1.70 -6.40 14.21
C ARG A 78 0.31 -6.30 13.61
N LEU A 79 0.00 -5.23 12.87
CA LEU A 79 -1.25 -5.08 12.11
C LEU A 79 -1.48 -6.22 11.14
N VAL A 80 -0.52 -6.49 10.24
CA VAL A 80 -0.68 -7.58 9.26
C VAL A 80 -0.78 -8.94 9.95
N GLN A 81 -0.07 -9.15 11.06
CA GLN A 81 -0.17 -10.38 11.85
C GLN A 81 -1.50 -10.53 12.59
N ALA A 82 -2.06 -9.46 13.14
CA ALA A 82 -3.37 -9.46 13.79
C ALA A 82 -4.46 -9.82 12.78
N LEU A 83 -4.43 -9.16 11.61
CA LEU A 83 -5.33 -9.44 10.51
C LEU A 83 -5.23 -10.90 10.04
N GLY A 84 -4.00 -11.41 9.86
CA GLY A 84 -3.77 -12.80 9.49
C GLY A 84 -4.28 -13.80 10.53
N ARG A 85 -4.15 -13.50 11.83
CA ARG A 85 -4.65 -14.38 12.90
C ARG A 85 -6.18 -14.47 12.90
N ARG A 86 -6.87 -13.33 12.76
CA ARG A 86 -8.33 -13.28 12.69
C ARG A 86 -8.84 -14.01 11.44
N PHE A 87 -8.18 -13.81 10.30
CA PHE A 87 -8.56 -14.48 9.08
C PHE A 87 -8.28 -15.99 9.10
N ALA A 88 -7.20 -16.42 9.76
CA ALA A 88 -6.88 -17.85 9.92
C ALA A 88 -7.90 -18.59 10.79
N ALA A 89 -8.45 -17.91 11.79
CA ALA A 89 -9.54 -18.43 12.61
C ALA A 89 -10.83 -18.64 11.81
N HIS A 90 -11.02 -17.89 10.72
CA HIS A 90 -12.21 -17.98 9.86
C HIS A 90 -12.07 -19.00 8.71
N ARG A 91 -10.96 -18.98 7.96
CA ARG A 91 -10.74 -19.88 6.80
C ARG A 91 -10.06 -21.21 7.14
N HIS A 92 -9.57 -21.39 8.37
CA HIS A 92 -8.74 -22.50 8.82
C HIS A 92 -7.51 -22.77 7.92
N GLY A 93 -6.31 -22.43 8.40
CA GLY A 93 -5.05 -22.77 7.73
C GLY A 93 -4.20 -21.56 7.35
N ARG A 94 -3.32 -21.73 6.35
CA ARG A 94 -2.37 -20.70 5.96
C ARG A 94 -3.08 -19.56 5.24
N VAL A 95 -3.08 -18.37 5.83
CA VAL A 95 -3.72 -17.18 5.26
C VAL A 95 -2.88 -16.49 4.19
N PHE A 96 -1.60 -16.23 4.46
CA PHE A 96 -0.73 -15.49 3.54
C PHE A 96 0.22 -16.42 2.80
N ALA A 97 0.44 -16.16 1.52
CA ALA A 97 1.37 -16.93 0.68
C ALA A 97 2.83 -16.75 1.16
N GLU A 98 3.15 -15.54 1.59
CA GLU A 98 4.50 -15.12 1.99
C GLU A 98 4.43 -14.00 3.04
N ARG A 99 5.60 -13.52 3.50
CA ARG A 99 5.65 -12.27 4.27
C ARG A 99 5.19 -11.13 3.35
N TYR A 100 4.41 -10.21 3.90
CA TYR A 100 4.08 -8.99 3.18
C TYR A 100 5.34 -8.28 2.68
N ARG A 101 5.21 -7.64 1.53
CA ARG A 101 6.22 -6.78 0.92
C ARG A 101 5.91 -5.34 1.28
N SER A 102 6.93 -4.51 1.46
CA SER A 102 6.74 -3.09 1.70
C SER A 102 7.87 -2.25 1.11
N THR A 103 7.53 -1.02 0.73
CA THR A 103 8.46 0.03 0.30
C THR A 103 8.19 1.28 1.13
N LEU A 104 9.25 1.99 1.52
CA LEU A 104 9.10 3.36 2.02
C LEU A 104 8.73 4.26 0.85
N VAL A 105 7.91 5.27 1.08
CA VAL A 105 7.41 6.19 0.06
C VAL A 105 7.80 7.60 0.46
N GLU A 106 8.47 8.34 -0.43
CA GLU A 106 8.83 9.74 -0.20
C GLU A 106 7.57 10.64 -0.21
N PRO A 107 7.27 11.34 0.90
CA PRO A 107 6.26 12.40 0.92
C PRO A 107 6.59 13.53 -0.06
N GLY A 108 5.55 14.17 -0.61
CA GLY A 108 5.63 15.24 -1.60
C GLY A 108 5.83 14.77 -3.04
N LEU A 109 6.35 13.55 -3.26
CA LEU A 109 6.63 13.02 -4.60
C LEU A 109 5.88 11.73 -4.91
N TRP A 110 5.83 10.79 -3.97
CA TRP A 110 5.40 9.42 -4.27
C TRP A 110 4.14 8.94 -3.52
N VAL A 111 3.60 9.71 -2.57
CA VAL A 111 2.37 9.31 -1.85
C VAL A 111 1.16 9.30 -2.77
N LEU A 112 0.89 10.39 -3.50
CA LEU A 112 -0.23 10.43 -4.45
C LEU A 112 -0.08 9.34 -5.53
N PRO A 113 1.09 9.17 -6.19
CA PRO A 113 1.27 8.03 -7.10
C PRO A 113 1.05 6.66 -6.47
N ALA A 114 1.48 6.44 -5.22
CA ALA A 114 1.27 5.18 -4.53
C ALA A 114 -0.22 4.94 -4.20
N LEU A 115 -0.96 5.98 -3.82
CA LEU A 115 -2.41 5.93 -3.65
C LEU A 115 -3.12 5.59 -4.97
N ILE A 116 -2.80 6.29 -6.06
CA ILE A 116 -3.38 5.99 -7.39
C ILE A 116 -3.08 4.54 -7.80
N TRP A 117 -1.83 4.08 -7.62
CA TRP A 117 -1.45 2.71 -7.96
C TRP A 117 -2.28 1.66 -7.19
N LEU A 118 -2.41 1.84 -5.85
CA LEU A 118 -3.10 0.86 -5.01
C LEU A 118 -4.62 0.87 -5.25
N GLU A 119 -5.21 2.04 -5.48
CA GLU A 119 -6.66 2.18 -5.70
C GLU A 119 -7.08 1.80 -7.11
N SER A 120 -6.16 1.82 -8.07
CA SER A 120 -6.42 1.32 -9.42
C SER A 120 -6.37 -0.21 -9.51
N LEU A 121 -5.93 -0.92 -8.46
CA LEU A 121 -5.79 -2.39 -8.48
C LEU A 121 -7.08 -3.12 -8.90
N PRO A 122 -8.29 -2.75 -8.41
CA PRO A 122 -9.52 -3.43 -8.83
C PRO A 122 -9.80 -3.30 -10.33
N VAL A 123 -9.49 -2.15 -10.93
CA VAL A 123 -9.62 -1.92 -12.38
C VAL A 123 -8.59 -2.76 -13.14
N HIS A 124 -7.35 -2.79 -12.66
CA HIS A 124 -6.28 -3.58 -13.29
C HIS A 124 -6.47 -5.09 -13.21
N LEU A 125 -7.22 -5.55 -12.21
CA LEU A 125 -7.63 -6.94 -12.06
C LEU A 125 -8.99 -7.23 -12.71
N SER A 126 -9.55 -6.26 -13.43
CA SER A 126 -10.81 -6.37 -14.17
C SER A 126 -12.02 -6.72 -13.29
N TYR A 127 -12.03 -6.28 -12.02
CA TYR A 127 -13.21 -6.43 -11.15
C TYR A 127 -14.26 -5.36 -11.42
N VAL A 128 -13.84 -4.16 -11.81
CA VAL A 128 -14.71 -3.00 -12.11
C VAL A 128 -14.07 -2.12 -13.18
N ASP A 129 -14.87 -1.34 -13.90
CA ASP A 129 -14.36 -0.39 -14.90
C ASP A 129 -13.82 0.90 -14.29
N HIS A 130 -14.35 1.30 -13.13
CA HIS A 130 -13.95 2.49 -12.40
C HIS A 130 -13.57 2.13 -10.97
N ALA A 131 -12.42 2.64 -10.50
CA ALA A 131 -11.89 2.31 -9.17
C ALA A 131 -12.88 2.63 -8.03
N GLU A 132 -13.65 3.72 -8.18
CA GLU A 132 -14.68 4.15 -7.23
C GLU A 132 -15.82 3.13 -7.05
N HIS A 133 -16.07 2.28 -8.05
CA HIS A 133 -17.12 1.26 -7.99
C HIS A 133 -16.72 0.03 -7.17
N TRP A 134 -15.46 -0.09 -6.78
CA TRP A 134 -15.03 -1.19 -5.92
C TRP A 134 -15.21 -0.83 -4.44
N PRO A 135 -16.19 -1.43 -3.74
CA PRO A 135 -16.58 -0.99 -2.39
C PRO A 135 -15.52 -1.31 -1.33
N TRP A 136 -14.63 -2.26 -1.60
CA TRP A 136 -13.53 -2.63 -0.71
C TRP A 136 -12.21 -1.93 -1.06
N SER A 137 -12.29 -0.62 -1.32
CA SER A 137 -11.13 0.27 -1.42
C SER A 137 -11.41 1.66 -0.87
N SER A 138 -10.34 2.44 -0.66
CA SER A 138 -10.44 3.87 -0.31
C SER A 138 -10.74 4.79 -1.51
N ALA A 139 -10.83 4.27 -2.74
CA ALA A 139 -11.01 5.09 -3.94
C ALA A 139 -12.22 6.02 -3.83
N ALA A 140 -13.41 5.47 -3.51
CA ALA A 140 -14.63 6.25 -3.37
C ALA A 140 -14.55 7.32 -2.26
N TYR A 141 -13.74 7.09 -1.23
CA TYR A 141 -13.51 8.08 -0.17
C TYR A 141 -12.66 9.25 -0.68
N HIS A 142 -11.52 8.97 -1.32
CA HIS A 142 -10.64 10.03 -1.83
C HIS A 142 -11.22 10.80 -3.00
N THR A 143 -12.12 10.19 -3.76
CA THR A 143 -12.84 10.89 -4.82
C THR A 143 -14.18 11.47 -4.36
N GLY A 144 -14.60 11.26 -3.11
CA GLY A 144 -15.85 11.82 -2.60
C GLY A 144 -17.13 11.24 -3.19
N THR A 145 -17.07 10.05 -3.80
CA THR A 145 -18.27 9.34 -4.29
C THR A 145 -18.87 8.38 -3.27
N ASN A 146 -18.21 8.22 -2.12
CA ASN A 146 -18.71 7.37 -1.04
C ASN A 146 -19.95 7.98 -0.37
N ALA A 147 -20.97 7.16 -0.12
CA ALA A 147 -22.17 7.58 0.59
C ALA A 147 -21.91 7.85 2.09
N THR A 148 -20.94 7.13 2.67
CA THR A 148 -20.59 7.25 4.08
C THR A 148 -19.12 7.65 4.23
N PRO A 149 -18.79 8.67 5.05
CA PRO A 149 -17.40 9.04 5.31
C PRO A 149 -16.59 7.87 5.90
N ALA A 150 -15.40 7.60 5.36
CA ALA A 150 -14.51 6.58 5.88
C ALA A 150 -13.71 7.11 7.08
N THR A 151 -14.36 7.25 8.24
CA THR A 151 -13.83 7.93 9.45
C THR A 151 -12.55 7.35 10.06
N TRP A 152 -12.12 6.16 9.63
CA TRP A 152 -10.89 5.50 10.10
C TRP A 152 -9.69 5.73 9.18
N VAL A 153 -9.91 6.27 7.98
CA VAL A 153 -8.84 6.67 7.06
C VAL A 153 -8.27 7.99 7.53
N ASN A 154 -6.93 8.07 7.58
CA ASN A 154 -6.20 9.25 8.00
C ASN A 154 -5.59 9.89 6.76
N ASP A 155 -6.12 11.02 6.31
CA ASP A 155 -5.59 11.71 5.13
C ASP A 155 -4.10 12.02 5.31
N HIS A 156 -3.27 11.59 4.36
CA HIS A 156 -1.88 12.01 4.33
C HIS A 156 -1.79 13.49 3.92
N PRO A 157 -0.82 14.28 4.44
CA PRO A 157 -0.64 15.68 4.04
C PRO A 157 -0.65 15.93 2.52
N ASP A 158 -0.02 15.06 1.73
CA ASP A 158 -0.03 15.14 0.25
C ASP A 158 -1.43 15.08 -0.36
N TYR A 159 -2.34 14.25 0.16
CA TYR A 159 -3.73 14.25 -0.29
C TYR A 159 -4.48 15.46 0.25
N TRP A 160 -4.28 15.81 1.53
CA TRP A 160 -4.89 17.00 2.13
C TRP A 160 -4.58 18.28 1.34
N ASN A 161 -3.36 18.41 0.84
CA ASN A 161 -2.87 19.55 0.08
C ASN A 161 -3.17 19.48 -1.43
N ASP A 162 -3.84 18.43 -1.93
CA ASP A 162 -4.17 18.28 -3.36
C ASP A 162 -5.38 19.14 -3.80
N GLY A 163 -5.85 20.04 -2.94
CA GLY A 163 -6.92 21.00 -3.22
C GLY A 163 -7.16 21.95 -2.06
N ASN A 164 -7.76 23.12 -2.35
CA ASN A 164 -7.99 24.17 -1.36
C ASN A 164 -9.28 23.95 -0.53
N THR A 165 -10.20 23.15 -1.05
CA THR A 165 -11.44 22.76 -0.37
C THR A 165 -11.60 21.24 -0.46
N PRO A 166 -12.45 20.62 0.41
CA PRO A 166 -12.73 19.19 0.30
C PRO A 166 -13.22 18.76 -1.10
N PHE A 167 -14.10 19.55 -1.73
CA PHE A 167 -14.62 19.25 -3.06
C PHE A 167 -13.56 19.39 -4.17
N ASP A 168 -12.75 20.46 -4.11
CA ASP A 168 -11.64 20.67 -5.05
C ASP A 168 -10.61 19.52 -4.96
N ARG A 169 -10.25 19.14 -3.73
CA ARG A 169 -9.35 18.00 -3.47
C ARG A 169 -9.89 16.70 -4.07
N GLN A 170 -11.16 16.38 -3.79
CA GLN A 170 -11.80 15.17 -4.31
C GLN A 170 -11.90 15.19 -5.84
N ALA A 171 -12.18 16.34 -6.45
CA ALA A 171 -12.23 16.49 -7.90
C ALA A 171 -10.86 16.27 -8.55
N ARG A 172 -9.82 16.94 -8.04
CA ARG A 172 -8.44 16.80 -8.54
C ARG A 172 -7.91 15.39 -8.35
N TYR A 173 -8.20 14.77 -7.21
CA TYR A 173 -7.83 13.39 -6.97
C TYR A 173 -8.54 12.43 -7.94
N ARG A 174 -9.84 12.64 -8.20
CA ARG A 174 -10.59 11.86 -9.22
C ARG A 174 -9.99 12.00 -10.61
N GLU A 175 -9.60 13.21 -11.02
CA GLU A 175 -8.91 13.43 -12.30
C GLU A 175 -7.60 12.66 -12.39
N ARG A 176 -6.79 12.65 -11.32
CA ARG A 176 -5.55 11.86 -11.25
C ARG A 176 -5.82 10.36 -11.32
N LEU A 177 -6.82 9.87 -10.60
CA LEU A 177 -7.18 8.45 -10.58
C LEU A 177 -7.67 7.98 -11.95
N ASN A 178 -8.51 8.78 -12.62
CA ASN A 178 -8.99 8.49 -13.97
C ASN A 178 -7.88 8.59 -15.03
N SER A 179 -6.95 9.54 -14.88
CA SER A 179 -5.78 9.67 -15.75
C SER A 179 -4.80 8.51 -15.56
N GLY A 180 -4.79 7.92 -14.36
CA GLY A 180 -3.88 6.84 -13.98
C GLY A 180 -2.43 7.28 -13.88
N LEU A 181 -1.54 6.29 -13.77
CA LEU A 181 -0.10 6.53 -13.74
C LEU A 181 0.53 6.34 -15.11
N LEU A 182 1.60 7.10 -15.36
CA LEU A 182 2.53 6.76 -16.44
C LEU A 182 3.10 5.36 -16.21
N LEU A 183 3.37 4.63 -17.30
CA LEU A 183 3.96 3.29 -17.23
C LEU A 183 5.28 3.28 -16.43
N SER A 184 6.10 4.32 -16.58
CA SER A 184 7.36 4.48 -15.84
C SER A 184 7.13 4.59 -14.33
N GLN A 185 6.17 5.42 -13.90
CA GLN A 185 5.83 5.59 -12.48
C GLN A 185 5.31 4.28 -11.88
N ARG A 186 4.42 3.59 -12.60
CA ARG A 186 3.92 2.28 -12.20
C ARG A 186 5.07 1.28 -11.99
N GLN A 187 5.98 1.19 -12.96
CA GLN A 187 7.14 0.31 -12.87
C GLN A 187 8.03 0.66 -11.68
N GLN A 188 8.22 1.95 -11.37
CA GLN A 188 9.00 2.38 -10.21
C GLN A 188 8.34 1.96 -8.89
N VAL A 189 7.01 2.10 -8.77
CA VAL A 189 6.25 1.63 -7.61
C VAL A 189 6.42 0.12 -7.43
N GLU A 190 6.20 -0.65 -8.50
CA GLU A 190 6.28 -2.12 -8.48
C GLU A 190 7.69 -2.62 -8.19
N GLN A 191 8.71 -2.06 -8.84
CA GLN A 191 10.11 -2.41 -8.59
C GLN A 191 10.53 -2.13 -7.14
N SER A 192 10.10 -0.99 -6.58
CA SER A 192 10.41 -0.62 -5.20
C SER A 192 9.68 -1.51 -4.21
N LEU A 193 8.37 -1.74 -4.41
CA LEU A 193 7.56 -2.61 -3.55
C LEU A 193 8.05 -4.06 -3.57
N PHE A 194 8.27 -4.64 -4.75
CA PHE A 194 8.67 -6.03 -4.89
C PHE A 194 10.15 -6.27 -4.58
N GLY A 195 11.01 -5.28 -4.83
CA GLY A 195 12.38 -5.25 -4.36
C GLY A 195 12.51 -4.98 -2.85
N GLN A 196 11.46 -4.43 -2.23
CA GLN A 196 11.44 -3.94 -0.86
C GLN A 196 12.52 -2.86 -0.62
N TRP A 197 12.62 -1.89 -1.54
CA TRP A 197 13.51 -0.74 -1.44
C TRP A 197 12.71 0.51 -1.09
N ALA A 198 13.34 1.66 -0.91
CA ALA A 198 12.62 2.91 -0.77
C ALA A 198 12.31 3.49 -2.16
N LEU A 199 11.11 4.05 -2.29
CA LEU A 199 10.62 4.74 -3.47
C LEU A 199 10.76 6.25 -3.24
N GLY A 200 11.78 6.84 -3.83
CA GLY A 200 12.07 8.26 -3.66
C GLY A 200 13.29 8.75 -4.45
N SER A 201 13.50 10.05 -4.38
CA SER A 201 14.63 10.78 -4.94
C SER A 201 15.95 10.37 -4.27
N ALA A 202 17.08 10.60 -4.97
CA ALA A 202 18.40 10.33 -4.41
C ALA A 202 18.65 11.14 -3.12
N SER A 203 18.17 12.38 -3.06
CA SER A 203 18.23 13.24 -1.87
C SER A 203 17.45 12.64 -0.70
N PHE A 204 16.25 12.12 -0.95
CA PHE A 204 15.45 11.47 0.09
C PHE A 204 16.15 10.21 0.63
N LEU A 205 16.68 9.37 -0.26
CA LEU A 205 17.41 8.17 0.14
C LEU A 205 18.61 8.52 1.02
N GLN A 206 19.37 9.55 0.66
CA GLN A 206 20.51 10.02 1.43
C GLN A 206 20.10 10.54 2.82
N GLN A 207 19.02 11.32 2.89
CA GLN A 207 18.51 11.86 4.16
C GLN A 207 18.02 10.76 5.12
N GLN A 208 17.43 9.69 4.57
CA GLN A 208 16.89 8.60 5.38
C GLN A 208 17.94 7.54 5.74
N GLU A 209 19.13 7.53 5.12
CA GLU A 209 20.13 6.47 5.29
C GLU A 209 20.54 6.27 6.75
N ALA A 210 20.73 7.37 7.50
CA ALA A 210 21.11 7.33 8.90
C ALA A 210 19.98 6.88 9.86
N ARG A 211 18.72 6.96 9.42
CA ARG A 211 17.53 6.66 10.25
C ARG A 211 16.86 5.34 9.87
N ALA A 212 17.23 4.77 8.72
CA ALA A 212 16.65 3.56 8.20
C ALA A 212 17.18 2.31 8.93
N SER A 213 16.31 1.33 9.14
CA SER A 213 16.66 0.05 9.76
C SER A 213 17.63 -0.81 8.94
N ARG A 214 17.79 -0.49 7.64
CA ARG A 214 18.74 -1.11 6.71
C ARG A 214 18.91 -0.23 5.47
N ARG A 215 19.82 -0.64 4.57
CA ARG A 215 20.00 -0.02 3.24
C ARG A 215 18.67 0.17 2.51
N LEU A 216 18.50 1.37 1.98
CA LEU A 216 17.30 1.86 1.29
C LEU A 216 17.27 1.49 -0.20
N ALA A 217 18.42 1.17 -0.79
CA ALA A 217 18.56 0.77 -2.19
C ALA A 217 19.39 -0.52 -2.32
N PRO A 218 19.26 -1.26 -3.44
CA PRO A 218 20.16 -2.36 -3.75
C PRO A 218 21.62 -1.90 -3.77
N ALA A 219 22.54 -2.77 -3.37
CA ALA A 219 23.96 -2.53 -3.64
C ALA A 219 24.19 -2.48 -5.16
N ALA A 220 25.03 -1.55 -5.62
CA ALA A 220 25.48 -1.56 -7.01
C ALA A 220 26.07 -2.95 -7.31
N ARG A 221 25.61 -3.58 -8.41
CA ARG A 221 26.17 -4.87 -8.85
C ARG A 221 27.64 -4.66 -9.18
N GLY A 222 28.52 -5.18 -8.33
CA GLY A 222 29.97 -5.10 -8.52
C GLY A 222 30.38 -5.87 -9.77
N ARG A 223 30.67 -5.17 -10.86
CA ARG A 223 31.60 -5.68 -11.87
C ARG A 223 33.00 -5.32 -11.37
N PRO A 224 33.92 -6.27 -11.12
CA PRO A 224 35.31 -5.93 -10.87
C PRO A 224 35.79 -5.05 -12.03
N ARG A 225 36.35 -3.87 -11.73
CA ARG A 225 37.07 -3.10 -12.76
C ARG A 225 38.23 -3.99 -13.20
N LYS A 226 38.27 -4.39 -14.47
CA LYS A 226 39.47 -5.00 -15.04
C LYS A 226 40.58 -3.98 -14.89
N SER A 227 41.63 -4.34 -14.17
CA SER A 227 42.89 -3.59 -14.20
C SER A 227 43.38 -3.51 -15.65
N PRO A 228 43.79 -2.34 -16.15
CA PRO A 228 44.58 -2.28 -17.37
C PRO A 228 45.89 -3.02 -17.09
N GLY A 229 46.17 -4.06 -17.87
CA GLY A 229 47.50 -4.66 -17.95
C GLY A 229 48.40 -3.85 -18.86
#